data_AF-A0A3C1PP74-F1
#
_entry.id   AF-A0A3C1PP74-F1
#
_cell.length_a   1.000
_cell.length_b   1.000
_cell.length_c   1.000
_cell.angle_alpha   90.00
_cell.angle_beta   90.00
_cell.angle_gamma   90.00
#
_symmetry.space_group_name_H-M   'P 1'
#
loop_
_entity.id
_entity.type
_entity.pdbx_description
1 polymer ?
#
loop_
_entity_poly.entity_id
_entity_poly.type
_entity_poly.pdbx_seq_one_letter_code
_entity_poly.pdbx_strand_id
1 'polypeptide(L)'
;FVLAINTTTNTVYVGQGKDHQGLFRKALFVKTDEIHWIREDLRMNIGEQREYMVRIRYRQPLEKATLYMKKEGLYIVFESLQRGIAPGQFAAWYAADELIGSGVIS
;
A
#
# COMPACT_ATOMS: atom_id res chain seq x y z
N PHE A 1 -14.66 -15.29 -2.32
CA PHE A 1 -14.04 -14.03 -2.80
C PHE A 1 -12.84 -14.37 -3.67
N VAL A 2 -12.51 -13.55 -4.68
CA VAL A 2 -11.29 -13.71 -5.49
C VAL A 2 -10.08 -13.29 -4.64
N LEU A 3 -9.17 -14.24 -4.39
CA LEU A 3 -7.99 -14.09 -3.54
C LEU A 3 -6.80 -13.55 -4.34
N ALA A 4 -6.64 -14.03 -5.58
CA ALA A 4 -5.60 -13.62 -6.49
C ALA A 4 -6.00 -14.03 -7.92
N ILE A 5 -5.56 -13.27 -8.90
CA ILE A 5 -5.65 -13.63 -10.31
C ILE A 5 -4.21 -13.79 -10.79
N ASN A 6 -3.84 -15.01 -11.17
CA ASN A 6 -2.59 -15.25 -11.87
C ASN A 6 -2.85 -15.11 -13.37
N THR A 7 -2.36 -14.02 -13.95
CA THR A 7 -2.54 -13.69 -15.38
C THR A 7 -1.67 -14.54 -16.29
N THR A 8 -0.56 -15.08 -15.81
CA THR A 8 0.34 -15.95 -16.58
C THR A 8 -0.26 -17.34 -16.77
N THR A 9 -0.95 -17.85 -15.76
CA THR A 9 -1.60 -19.18 -15.79
C THR A 9 -3.11 -19.11 -15.97
N ASN A 10 -3.66 -17.91 -16.18
CA ASN A 10 -5.10 -17.62 -16.22
C ASN A 10 -5.90 -18.30 -15.08
N THR A 11 -5.31 -18.34 -13.89
CA THR A 11 -5.85 -19.06 -12.73
C THR A 11 -6.44 -18.08 -11.73
N VAL A 12 -7.71 -18.28 -11.37
CA VAL A 12 -8.42 -17.47 -10.38
C VAL A 12 -8.50 -18.26 -9.07
N TYR A 13 -7.78 -17.79 -8.05
CA TYR A 13 -7.86 -18.39 -6.72
C TYR A 13 -9.08 -17.83 -6.00
N VAL A 14 -10.01 -18.70 -5.60
CA VAL A 14 -11.22 -18.33 -4.86
C VAL A 14 -11.21 -18.95 -3.47
N GLY A 15 -11.54 -18.15 -2.45
CA GLY A 15 -11.68 -18.59 -1.06
C GLY A 15 -13.12 -18.51 -0.58
N GLN A 16 -13.55 -19.51 0.20
CA GLN A 16 -14.83 -19.53 0.91
C GLN A 16 -14.60 -19.12 2.38
N GLY A 17 -15.43 -18.21 2.91
CA GLY A 17 -15.32 -17.70 4.28
C GLY A 17 -14.80 -16.25 4.36
N LYS A 18 -15.35 -15.47 5.31
CA LYS A 18 -15.07 -14.03 5.47
C LYS A 18 -13.74 -13.74 6.19
N ASP A 19 -13.06 -14.75 6.73
CA ASP A 19 -11.90 -14.64 7.65
C ASP A 19 -10.62 -15.37 7.20
N HIS A 20 -10.39 -15.55 5.89
CA HIS A 20 -9.15 -16.16 5.43
C HIS A 20 -7.96 -15.20 5.64
N GLN A 21 -6.97 -15.58 6.47
CA GLN A 21 -5.79 -14.73 6.78
C GLN A 21 -5.00 -14.28 5.53
N GLY A 22 -5.08 -15.04 4.43
CA GLY A 22 -4.45 -14.68 3.15
C GLY A 22 -5.09 -13.50 2.40
N LEU A 23 -6.27 -13.02 2.83
CA LEU A 23 -6.94 -11.82 2.27
C LEU A 23 -6.45 -10.51 2.90
N PHE A 24 -5.73 -10.60 4.02
CA PHE A 24 -5.29 -9.46 4.79
C PHE A 24 -3.80 -9.29 4.62
N ARG A 25 -3.39 -8.20 3.96
CA ARG A 25 -1.98 -7.83 3.92
C ARG A 25 -1.75 -6.74 4.96
N LYS A 26 -0.78 -6.98 5.85
CA LYS A 26 -0.29 -5.96 6.81
C LYS A 26 0.55 -4.91 6.11
N ALA A 27 1.17 -5.25 4.99
CA ALA A 27 2.07 -4.37 4.28
C ALA A 27 1.83 -4.40 2.77
N LEU A 28 2.15 -3.29 2.12
CA LEU A 28 2.28 -3.19 0.67
C LEU A 28 3.64 -2.62 0.31
N PHE A 29 4.02 -2.80 -0.94
CA PHE A 29 5.28 -2.35 -1.48
C PHE A 29 5.03 -1.47 -2.71
N VAL A 30 5.77 -0.37 -2.80
CA VAL A 30 5.80 0.55 -3.94
C VAL A 30 7.25 0.65 -4.38
N LYS A 31 7.54 0.33 -5.63
CA LYS A 31 8.91 0.43 -6.17
C LYS A 31 9.37 1.88 -6.23
N THR A 32 10.67 2.13 -6.09
CA THR A 32 11.24 3.48 -6.07
C THR A 32 10.85 4.35 -7.27
N ASP A 33 10.73 3.78 -8.45
CA ASP A 33 10.34 4.45 -9.70
C ASP A 33 8.84 4.77 -9.81
N GLU A 34 8.01 4.11 -8.99
CA GLU A 34 6.56 4.31 -8.91
C GLU A 34 6.18 5.22 -7.72
N ILE A 35 7.15 5.79 -7.00
CA ILE A 35 6.92 6.73 -5.90
C ILE A 35 6.87 8.16 -6.44
N HIS A 36 5.77 8.86 -6.16
CA HIS A 36 5.58 10.26 -6.47
C HIS A 36 5.42 11.07 -5.18
N TRP A 37 6.41 11.91 -4.90
CA TRP A 37 6.33 12.89 -3.81
C TRP A 37 5.73 14.18 -4.35
N ILE A 38 4.65 14.67 -3.73
CA ILE A 38 4.09 15.99 -4.04
C ILE A 38 4.86 17.05 -3.23
N ARG A 39 5.13 16.74 -1.97
CA ARG A 39 5.98 17.53 -1.07
C ARG A 39 7.41 17.00 -1.13
N GLU A 40 8.19 17.49 -2.09
CA GLU A 40 9.60 17.07 -2.26
C GLU A 40 10.46 17.40 -1.04
N ASP A 41 10.13 18.47 -0.31
CA ASP A 41 10.77 18.86 0.94
C ASP A 41 10.58 17.83 2.06
N LEU A 42 9.51 17.01 1.96
CA LEU A 42 9.20 15.94 2.91
C LEU A 42 9.59 14.56 2.38
N ARG A 43 10.29 14.48 1.25
CA ARG A 43 10.78 13.23 0.68
C ARG A 43 11.61 12.47 1.71
N MET A 44 11.30 11.18 1.85
CA MET A 44 12.03 10.31 2.77
C MET A 44 13.37 9.87 2.17
N ASN A 45 14.41 9.85 3.02
CA ASN A 45 15.70 9.26 2.67
C ASN A 45 15.69 7.74 2.91
N ILE A 46 16.56 7.02 2.21
CA ILE A 46 16.72 5.58 2.40
C ILE A 46 17.15 5.30 3.86
N GLY A 47 16.44 4.38 4.51
CA GLY A 47 16.63 4.04 5.92
C GLY A 47 15.67 4.76 6.86
N GLU A 48 14.98 5.81 6.41
CA GLU A 48 13.98 6.50 7.22
C GLU A 48 12.69 5.71 7.36
N GLN A 49 12.03 5.93 8.49
CA GLN A 49 10.67 5.49 8.73
C GLN A 49 9.85 6.65 9.27
N ARG A 50 8.58 6.76 8.83
CA ARG A 50 7.68 7.83 9.26
C ARG A 50 6.24 7.32 9.31
N GLU A 51 5.46 7.82 10.25
CA GLU A 51 4.03 7.52 10.35
C GLU A 51 3.22 8.47 9.48
N TYR A 52 2.27 7.91 8.74
CA TYR A 52 1.34 8.66 7.91
C TYR A 52 -0.05 8.03 7.95
N MET A 53 -1.02 8.81 7.50
CA MET A 53 -2.36 8.33 7.20
C MET A 53 -2.41 7.89 5.74
N VAL A 54 -2.80 6.66 5.45
CA VAL A 54 -2.69 6.07 4.11
C VAL A 54 -4.05 5.65 3.59
N ARG A 55 -4.26 5.86 2.29
CA ARG A 55 -5.43 5.42 1.54
C ARG A 55 -5.01 4.60 0.34
N ILE A 56 -5.56 3.40 0.21
CA ILE A 56 -5.31 2.49 -0.94
C ILE A 56 -6.50 2.37 -1.89
N ARG A 57 -7.64 2.99 -1.53
CA ARG A 57 -8.89 2.98 -2.30
C ARG A 57 -9.61 4.31 -2.19
N TYR A 58 -10.17 4.78 -3.30
CA TYR A 58 -10.79 6.11 -3.42
C TYR A 58 -11.85 6.45 -2.35
N ARG A 59 -12.60 5.45 -1.85
CA ARG A 59 -13.67 5.64 -0.86
C ARG A 59 -13.37 5.05 0.52
N GLN A 60 -12.15 4.59 0.75
CA GLN A 60 -11.78 4.05 2.05
C GLN A 60 -11.39 5.21 3.00
N PRO A 61 -11.74 5.13 4.30
CA PRO A 61 -11.15 6.02 5.30
C PRO A 61 -9.62 5.94 5.29
N LEU A 62 -8.99 6.99 5.80
CA LEU A 62 -7.55 6.99 6.02
C LEU A 62 -7.20 6.00 7.13
N GLU A 63 -6.17 5.19 6.89
CA GLU A 63 -5.69 4.18 7.81
C GLU A 63 -4.27 4.51 8.27
N LYS A 64 -4.01 4.36 9.56
CA LYS A 64 -2.66 4.65 10.09
C LYS A 64 -1.67 3.61 9.58
N ALA A 65 -0.53 4.07 9.09
CA ALA A 65 0.54 3.21 8.60
C ALA A 65 1.92 3.83 8.79
N THR A 66 2.91 2.96 8.95
CA THR A 66 4.32 3.34 8.98
C THR A 66 4.95 3.05 7.63
N LEU A 67 5.49 4.11 7.02
CA LEU A 67 6.27 4.06 5.80
C LEU A 67 7.72 3.77 6.15
N TYR A 68 8.36 2.84 5.43
CA TYR A 68 9.78 2.52 5.54
C TYR A 68 10.42 2.68 4.16
N MET A 69 11.30 3.66 4.02
CA MET A 69 12.01 3.89 2.77
C MET A 69 13.25 2.99 2.73
N LYS A 70 13.31 2.09 1.74
CA LYS A 70 14.44 1.18 1.49
C LYS A 70 15.04 1.46 0.12
N LYS A 71 16.16 0.81 -0.20
CA LYS A 71 16.82 0.98 -1.51
C LYS A 71 15.94 0.52 -2.68
N GLU A 72 15.21 -0.56 -2.49
CA GLU A 72 14.30 -1.14 -3.50
C GLU A 72 12.97 -0.39 -3.65
N GLY A 73 12.54 0.35 -2.63
CA GLY A 73 11.26 1.05 -2.65
C GLY A 73 10.73 1.36 -1.26
N LEU A 74 9.45 1.70 -1.22
CA LEU A 74 8.71 2.11 -0.04
C LEU A 74 7.82 0.96 0.44
N TYR A 75 8.05 0.53 1.66
CA TYR A 75 7.18 -0.40 2.36
C TYR A 75 6.19 0.38 3.21
N ILE A 76 4.91 0.11 3.04
CA ILE A 76 3.84 0.72 3.85
C ILE A 76 3.26 -0.37 4.72
N VAL A 77 3.42 -0.25 6.04
CA VAL A 77 2.92 -1.21 7.03
C VAL A 77 1.75 -0.59 7.77
N PHE A 78 0.55 -1.14 7.57
CA PHE A 78 -0.66 -0.65 8.24
C PHE A 78 -0.75 -1.16 9.66
N GLU A 79 -1.26 -0.33 10.57
CA GLU A 79 -1.56 -0.72 11.94
C GLU A 79 -2.73 -1.72 11.98
N SER A 80 -3.76 -1.46 11.17
CA SER A 80 -4.91 -2.35 10.99
C SER A 80 -4.81 -3.16 9.69
N LEU A 81 -5.27 -4.41 9.73
CA LEU A 81 -5.26 -5.31 8.59
C LEU A 81 -6.11 -4.77 7.42
N GLN A 82 -5.49 -4.67 6.24
CA GLN A 82 -6.16 -4.15 5.04
C GLN A 82 -6.63 -5.28 4.13
N ARG A 83 -7.86 -5.19 3.61
CA ARG A 83 -8.46 -6.18 2.71
C ARG A 83 -8.35 -5.74 1.26
N GLY A 84 -8.06 -6.69 0.38
CA GLY A 84 -8.16 -6.48 -1.07
C GLY A 84 -7.11 -5.53 -1.64
N ILE A 85 -5.90 -5.57 -1.10
CA ILE A 85 -4.74 -4.93 -1.74
C ILE A 85 -4.44 -5.71 -3.03
N ALA A 86 -4.57 -5.03 -4.18
CA ALA A 86 -4.26 -5.59 -5.48
C ALA A 86 -3.12 -4.80 -6.17
N PRO A 87 -2.16 -5.48 -6.83
CA PRO A 87 -1.17 -4.81 -7.66
C PRO A 87 -1.83 -3.91 -8.73
N GLY A 88 -1.21 -2.78 -9.03
CA GLY A 88 -1.72 -1.78 -9.97
C GLY A 88 -2.71 -0.77 -9.37
N GLN A 89 -3.11 -0.93 -8.11
CA GLN A 89 -3.84 0.10 -7.38
C GLN A 89 -2.88 1.17 -6.82
N PHE A 90 -3.40 2.35 -6.51
CA PHE A 90 -2.61 3.44 -5.93
C PHE A 90 -2.70 3.45 -4.41
N ALA A 91 -1.56 3.64 -3.76
CA ALA A 91 -1.47 4.06 -2.37
C ALA A 91 -1.17 5.57 -2.33
N ALA A 92 -1.85 6.30 -1.46
CA ALA A 92 -1.61 7.72 -1.19
C ALA A 92 -1.46 7.93 0.30
N TRP A 93 -0.46 8.71 0.72
CA TRP A 93 -0.18 8.97 2.14
C TRP A 93 -0.22 10.46 2.47
N TYR A 94 -0.72 10.74 3.66
CA TYR A 94 -1.11 12.05 4.15
C TYR A 94 -0.47 12.30 5.51
N ALA A 95 -0.04 13.54 5.74
CA ALA A 95 0.32 14.04 7.06
C ALA A 95 -0.76 15.02 7.49
N ALA A 96 -1.51 14.68 8.54
CA ALA A 96 -2.76 15.37 8.88
C ALA A 96 -3.70 15.44 7.66
N ASP A 97 -3.99 16.65 7.17
CA ASP A 97 -4.89 16.89 6.03
C ASP A 97 -4.15 17.11 4.70
N GLU A 98 -2.83 17.03 4.70
CA GLU A 98 -2.01 17.30 3.51
C GLU A 98 -1.57 16.00 2.82
N LEU A 99 -1.76 15.93 1.50
CA LEU A 99 -1.28 14.84 0.67
C LEU A 99 0.22 14.98 0.41
N ILE A 100 1.00 14.03 0.91
CA ILE A 100 2.48 14.08 0.86
C ILE A 100 3.00 13.38 -0.39
N GLY A 101 2.40 12.25 -0.75
CA GLY A 101 2.79 11.49 -1.92
C GLY A 101 1.86 10.34 -2.23
N SER A 102 2.15 9.68 -3.34
CA SER A 102 1.42 8.52 -3.84
C SER A 102 2.34 7.56 -4.59
N GLY A 103 1.85 6.36 -4.87
CA GLY A 103 2.54 5.43 -5.76
C GLY A 103 1.74 4.18 -6.08
N VAL A 104 2.21 3.45 -7.09
CA VAL A 104 1.55 2.24 -7.59
C VAL A 104 2.00 1.02 -6.79
N ILE A 105 1.03 0.27 -6.28
CA ILE A 105 1.26 -0.96 -5.52
C ILE A 105 1.80 -2.04 -6.47
N SER A 106 2.97 -2.59 -6.14
CA SER A 106 3.62 -3.69 -6.87
C SER A 106 3.39 -5.06 -6.23
#